data_AF-A0A9E8MLT6-F1
#
_entry.id   AF-A0A9E8MLT6-F1
#
_cell.length_a   1.000
_cell.length_b   1.000
_cell.length_c   1.000
_cell.angle_alpha   90.00
_cell.angle_beta   90.00
_cell.angle_gamma   90.00
#
_symmetry.space_group_name_H-M   'P 1'
#
loop_
_entity.id
_entity.type
_entity.pdbx_description
1 polymer ?
#
loop_
_entity_poly.entity_id
_entity_poly.type
_entity_poly.pdbx_seq_one_letter_code
_entity_poly.pdbx_strand_id
1 'polypeptide(L)'
;MPDTKRTPLVTLLVIILGAESLLMAGISAFLLLEFVIDAPDFVGTALFLTALCILAAVWLAIITLGAWRGRSWTRGGALVWQFLQLAVGIGSIQGLVPRPDIASWLVLPAVVAIVLLLTPSVSLYLARDDAGDDERPEE
;
A
#
# COMPACT_ATOMS: atom_id res chain seq x y z
N MET A 1 -35.18 8.01 1.71
CA MET A 1 -34.13 7.18 2.33
C MET A 1 -33.11 6.90 1.23
N PRO A 2 -32.15 7.82 0.95
CA PRO A 2 -31.19 7.60 -0.11
C PRO A 2 -30.12 6.62 0.37
N ASP A 3 -29.94 5.55 -0.40
CA ASP A 3 -29.07 4.43 -0.10
C ASP A 3 -27.63 4.83 0.21
N THR A 4 -27.16 4.35 1.36
CA THR A 4 -25.80 4.40 1.89
C THR A 4 -24.85 3.53 1.05
N LYS A 5 -24.77 3.75 -0.26
CA LYS A 5 -23.75 3.10 -1.09
C LYS A 5 -22.42 3.74 -0.74
N ARG A 6 -21.59 3.03 0.04
CA ARG A 6 -20.15 3.31 0.09
C ARG A 6 -19.70 3.52 -1.35
N THR A 7 -19.15 4.69 -1.65
CA THR A 7 -18.91 5.07 -3.04
C THR A 7 -18.03 3.99 -3.68
N PRO A 8 -18.41 3.40 -4.82
CA PRO A 8 -17.73 2.23 -5.40
C PRO A 8 -16.21 2.43 -5.56
N LEU A 9 -15.78 3.69 -5.70
CA LEU A 9 -14.38 4.12 -5.70
C LEU A 9 -13.61 3.79 -4.41
N VAL A 10 -14.23 3.91 -3.25
CA VAL A 10 -13.61 3.58 -1.95
C VAL A 10 -13.42 2.08 -1.83
N THR A 11 -14.43 1.30 -2.24
CA THR A 11 -14.32 -0.17 -2.26
C THR A 11 -13.21 -0.62 -3.22
N LEU A 12 -13.12 -0.01 -4.40
CA LEU A 12 -12.05 -0.29 -5.36
C LEU A 12 -10.67 0.01 -4.77
N LEU A 13 -10.50 1.16 -4.12
CA LEU A 13 -9.24 1.53 -3.46
C LEU A 13 -8.85 0.52 -2.37
N VAL A 14 -9.79 0.12 -1.51
CA VAL A 14 -9.52 -0.87 -0.45
C VAL A 14 -9.15 -2.23 -1.05
N ILE A 15 -9.79 -2.64 -2.15
CA ILE A 15 -9.43 -3.88 -2.86
C ILE A 15 -8.01 -3.79 -3.41
N ILE A 16 -7.64 -2.67 -4.02
CA ILE A 16 -6.28 -2.46 -4.55
C ILE A 16 -5.25 -2.51 -3.42
N LEU A 17 -5.44 -1.73 -2.35
CA LEU A 17 -4.55 -1.74 -1.17
C LEU A 17 -4.45 -3.13 -0.53
N GLY A 18 -5.56 -3.87 -0.44
CA GLY A 18 -5.58 -5.23 0.07
C GLY A 18 -4.81 -6.21 -0.82
N ALA A 19 -4.92 -6.08 -2.14
CA ALA A 19 -4.14 -6.86 -3.09
C ALA A 19 -2.64 -6.54 -2.99
N GLU A 20 -2.28 -5.27 -2.88
CA GLU A 20 -0.89 -4.82 -2.69
C GLU A 20 -0.31 -5.34 -1.36
N SER A 21 -1.11 -5.31 -0.28
CA SER A 21 -0.73 -5.87 1.03
C SER A 21 -0.47 -7.37 0.96
N LEU A 22 -1.34 -8.13 0.29
CA LEU A 22 -1.16 -9.57 0.10
C LEU A 22 0.08 -9.88 -0.74
N LEU A 23 0.29 -9.12 -1.82
CA LEU A 23 1.46 -9.27 -2.67
C LEU A 23 2.76 -8.98 -1.91
N MET A 24 2.78 -7.91 -1.11
CA MET A 24 3.94 -7.56 -0.27
C MET A 24 4.20 -8.60 0.83
N ALA A 25 3.14 -9.17 1.42
CA ALA A 25 3.27 -10.29 2.36
C ALA A 25 3.84 -11.54 1.67
N GLY A 26 3.39 -11.85 0.44
CA GLY A 26 3.92 -12.94 -0.38
C GLY A 26 5.39 -12.77 -0.71
N ILE A 27 5.82 -11.57 -1.12
CA ILE A 27 7.24 -11.24 -1.36
C ILE A 27 8.06 -11.41 -0.09
N SER A 28 7.55 -10.92 1.04
CA SER A 28 8.23 -11.03 2.33
C SER A 28 8.41 -12.48 2.76
N ALA A 29 7.36 -13.30 2.60
CA ALA A 29 7.42 -14.73 2.88
C ALA A 29 8.37 -15.47 1.93
N PHE A 30 8.37 -15.11 0.65
CA PHE A 30 9.30 -15.66 -0.33
C PHE A 30 10.75 -15.36 0.02
N LEU A 31 11.09 -14.10 0.33
CA LEU A 31 12.44 -13.70 0.76
C LEU A 31 12.87 -14.41 2.05
N LEU A 32 11.94 -14.57 3.00
CA LEU A 32 12.22 -15.29 4.24
C LEU A 32 12.48 -16.78 3.98
N LEU A 33 11.71 -17.40 3.08
CA LEU A 33 11.95 -18.79 2.68
C LEU A 33 13.28 -18.94 1.96
N GLU A 34 13.60 -18.06 1.02
CA GLU A 34 14.86 -18.07 0.28
C GLU A 34 16.05 -17.89 1.24
N PHE A 35 15.96 -16.99 2.20
CA PHE A 35 16.98 -16.82 3.25
C PHE A 35 17.19 -18.08 4.12
N VAL A 36 16.14 -18.87 4.34
CA VAL A 36 16.20 -20.09 5.14
C VAL A 36 16.71 -21.28 4.34
N ILE A 37 16.36 -21.36 3.05
CA ILE A 37 16.67 -22.49 2.16
C ILE A 37 18.05 -22.32 1.52
N ASP A 38 18.31 -21.14 0.94
CA ASP A 38 19.56 -20.81 0.28
C ASP A 38 20.36 -19.83 1.13
N ALA A 39 21.60 -20.20 1.48
CA ALA A 39 22.49 -19.31 2.21
C ALA A 39 22.87 -18.12 1.31
N PRO A 40 22.47 -16.88 1.65
CA PRO A 40 22.73 -15.74 0.78
C PRO A 40 24.23 -15.39 0.79
N ASP A 41 24.76 -15.00 -0.37
CA ASP A 41 26.15 -14.54 -0.51
C ASP A 41 26.48 -13.38 0.45
N PHE A 42 25.48 -12.55 0.77
CA PHE A 42 25.58 -11.41 1.69
C PHE A 42 24.44 -11.41 2.70
N VAL A 43 24.65 -12.10 3.82
CA VAL A 43 23.67 -12.25 4.93
C VAL A 43 23.14 -10.90 5.43
N GLY A 44 24.00 -9.88 5.55
CA GLY A 44 23.61 -8.56 6.05
C GLY A 44 22.56 -7.87 5.17
N THR A 45 22.80 -7.85 3.85
CA THR A 45 21.87 -7.25 2.87
C THR A 45 20.57 -8.04 2.80
N ALA A 46 20.65 -9.37 2.77
CA ALA A 46 19.49 -10.25 2.69
C ALA A 46 18.57 -10.09 3.92
N LEU A 47 19.14 -10.08 5.13
CA LEU A 47 18.39 -9.87 6.36
C LEU A 47 17.74 -8.48 6.40
N PHE A 48 18.48 -7.44 6.03
CA PHE A 48 17.98 -6.06 6.03
C PHE A 48 16.80 -5.88 5.08
N LEU A 49 16.92 -6.36 3.83
CA LEU A 49 15.84 -6.28 2.84
C LEU A 49 14.63 -7.10 3.28
N THR A 50 14.83 -8.31 3.81
CA THR A 50 13.74 -9.16 4.30
C THR A 50 12.98 -8.47 5.43
N ALA A 51 13.71 -7.91 6.41
CA ALA A 51 13.10 -7.18 7.52
C ALA A 51 12.33 -5.93 7.06
N LEU A 52 12.89 -5.16 6.12
CA LEU A 52 12.19 -4.01 5.52
C LEU A 52 10.92 -4.43 4.78
N CYS A 53 10.95 -5.53 4.04
CA CYS A 53 9.78 -6.05 3.34
C CYS A 53 8.68 -6.49 4.32
N ILE A 54 9.03 -7.21 5.38
CA ILE A 54 8.09 -7.61 6.43
C ILE A 54 7.46 -6.37 7.09
N LEU A 55 8.27 -5.37 7.44
CA LEU A 55 7.78 -4.12 8.03
C LEU A 55 6.81 -3.40 7.11
N ALA A 56 7.15 -3.30 5.82
CA ALA A 56 6.28 -2.70 4.80
C ALA A 56 4.98 -3.48 4.62
N ALA A 57 5.01 -4.82 4.63
CA ALA A 57 3.81 -5.66 4.54
C ALA A 57 2.86 -5.42 5.73
N VAL A 58 3.41 -5.40 6.95
CA VAL A 58 2.64 -5.13 8.18
C VAL A 58 2.05 -3.72 8.14
N TRP A 59 2.85 -2.72 7.75
CA TRP A 59 2.41 -1.34 7.63
C TRP A 59 1.27 -1.20 6.62
N LEU A 60 1.41 -1.80 5.44
CA LEU A 60 0.39 -1.75 4.40
C LEU A 60 -0.91 -2.48 4.82
N ALA A 61 -0.80 -3.56 5.59
CA ALA A 61 -1.97 -4.22 6.18
C ALA A 61 -2.71 -3.29 7.15
N ILE A 62 -1.99 -2.55 8.00
CA ILE A 62 -2.57 -1.56 8.92
C ILE A 62 -3.28 -0.44 8.14
N ILE A 63 -2.65 0.08 7.08
CA ILE A 63 -3.25 1.11 6.21
C ILE A 63 -4.49 0.57 5.52
N THR A 64 -4.47 -0.67 5.00
CA THR A 64 -5.63 -1.30 4.35
C THR A 64 -6.79 -1.45 5.33
N LEU A 65 -6.53 -1.96 6.54
CA LEU A 65 -7.55 -2.13 7.57
C LEU A 65 -8.12 -0.78 8.05
N GLY A 66 -7.26 0.22 8.21
CA GLY A 66 -7.69 1.58 8.56
C GLY A 66 -8.53 2.23 7.45
N ALA A 67 -8.17 2.03 6.18
CA ALA A 67 -8.92 2.51 5.04
C ALA A 67 -10.28 1.82 4.92
N TRP A 68 -10.34 0.51 5.19
CA TRP A 68 -11.60 -0.25 5.24
C TRP A 68 -12.53 0.24 6.35
N ARG A 69 -11.95 0.64 7.49
CA ARG A 69 -12.66 1.28 8.61
C ARG A 69 -13.03 2.74 8.38
N GLY A 70 -12.58 3.37 7.28
CA GLY A 70 -12.90 4.76 6.94
C GLY A 70 -11.97 5.82 7.55
N ARG A 71 -10.90 5.42 8.25
CA ARG A 71 -10.06 6.33 9.03
C ARG A 71 -9.22 7.25 8.13
N SER A 72 -9.38 8.55 8.30
CA SER A 72 -8.71 9.65 7.57
C SER A 72 -7.18 9.54 7.48
N TRP A 73 -6.53 9.08 8.56
CA TRP A 73 -5.07 8.98 8.68
C TRP A 73 -4.41 8.06 7.64
N THR A 74 -5.19 7.19 7.00
CA THR A 74 -4.70 6.16 6.07
C THR A 74 -4.33 6.74 4.72
N ARG A 75 -4.82 7.94 4.41
CA ARG A 75 -4.53 8.67 3.17
C ARG A 75 -3.05 8.95 2.99
N GLY A 76 -2.42 9.51 4.03
CA GLY A 76 -1.01 9.87 3.99
C GLY A 76 -0.15 8.62 3.79
N GLY A 77 -0.43 7.57 4.55
CA GLY A 77 0.29 6.30 4.42
C GLY A 77 0.11 5.63 3.07
N ALA A 78 -1.11 5.59 2.54
CA ALA A 78 -1.39 5.05 1.22
C ALA A 78 -0.65 5.82 0.12
N LEU A 79 -0.66 7.17 0.16
CA LEU A 79 0.10 7.98 -0.80
C LEU A 79 1.60 7.69 -0.73
N VAL A 80 2.17 7.64 0.47
CA VAL A 80 3.60 7.32 0.65
C VAL A 80 3.92 5.94 0.08
N TRP A 81 3.06 4.94 0.31
CA TRP A 81 3.21 3.62 -0.29
C TRP A 81 3.24 3.67 -1.82
N GLN A 82 2.32 4.40 -2.43
CA GLN A 82 2.29 4.51 -3.89
C GLN A 82 3.53 5.22 -4.46
N PHE A 83 4.04 6.24 -3.77
CA PHE A 83 5.30 6.88 -4.16
C PHE A 83 6.50 5.94 -4.04
N LEU A 84 6.56 5.13 -2.97
CA LEU A 84 7.59 4.10 -2.82
C LEU A 84 7.51 3.08 -3.96
N GLN A 85 6.31 2.58 -4.27
CA GLN A 85 6.10 1.61 -5.35
C GLN A 85 6.48 2.20 -6.72
N LEU A 86 6.17 3.47 -6.97
CA LEU A 86 6.59 4.17 -8.19
C LEU A 86 8.11 4.30 -8.28
N ALA A 87 8.76 4.70 -7.19
CA ALA A 87 10.21 4.83 -7.12
C ALA A 87 10.91 3.47 -7.35
N VAL A 88 10.39 2.39 -6.76
CA VAL A 88 10.89 1.02 -6.97
C VAL A 88 10.66 0.57 -8.41
N GLY A 89 9.48 0.85 -8.98
CA GLY A 89 9.16 0.53 -10.37
C GLY A 89 10.08 1.23 -11.38
N ILE A 90 10.37 2.52 -11.16
CA ILE A 90 11.34 3.28 -11.97
C ILE A 90 12.77 2.78 -11.72
N GLY A 91 13.11 2.41 -10.49
CA GLY A 91 14.42 1.79 -10.20
C GLY A 91 14.64 0.48 -10.97
N SER A 92 13.58 -0.32 -11.14
CA SER A 92 13.61 -1.61 -11.85
C SER A 92 14.00 -1.51 -13.34
N ILE A 93 13.84 -0.33 -13.97
CA ILE A 93 14.25 -0.10 -15.37
C ILE A 93 15.68 0.43 -15.50
N GLN A 94 16.29 0.94 -14.43
CA GLN A 94 17.61 1.60 -14.47
C GLN A 94 18.77 0.73 -13.94
N GLY A 95 18.49 -0.45 -13.37
CA GLY A 95 19.48 -1.30 -12.72
C GLY A 95 20.44 -2.06 -13.65
N LEU A 96 21.45 -2.72 -13.04
CA LEU A 96 22.48 -3.53 -13.72
C LEU A 96 21.89 -4.66 -14.59
N VAL A 97 20.70 -5.16 -14.22
CA VAL A 97 19.89 -6.08 -15.03
C VAL A 97 18.50 -5.46 -15.16
N PRO A 98 18.23 -4.66 -16.20
CA PRO A 98 16.94 -4.03 -16.38
C PRO A 98 15.85 -5.08 -16.52
N ARG A 99 14.80 -4.99 -15.70
CA ARG A 99 13.62 -5.86 -15.75
C ARG A 99 12.38 -5.02 -16.05
N PRO A 100 12.20 -4.56 -17.31
CA PRO A 100 11.06 -3.73 -17.69
C PRO A 100 9.72 -4.46 -17.48
N ASP A 101 9.74 -5.79 -17.56
CA ASP A 101 8.57 -6.65 -17.34
C ASP A 101 7.98 -6.42 -15.93
N ILE A 102 8.84 -6.38 -14.91
CA ILE A 102 8.45 -6.22 -13.50
C ILE A 102 8.05 -4.76 -13.23
N ALA A 103 8.73 -3.80 -13.85
CA ALA A 103 8.44 -2.38 -13.69
C ALA A 103 7.00 -2.03 -14.09
N SER A 104 6.51 -2.59 -15.20
CA SER A 104 5.14 -2.37 -15.66
C SER A 104 4.10 -2.85 -14.65
N TRP A 105 4.36 -3.99 -13.99
CA TRP A 105 3.48 -4.60 -13.01
C TRP A 105 3.42 -3.84 -11.68
N LEU A 106 4.50 -3.12 -11.33
CA LEU A 106 4.54 -2.26 -10.14
C LEU A 106 3.94 -0.87 -10.39
N VAL A 107 4.27 -0.27 -11.52
CA VAL A 107 3.92 1.13 -11.83
C VAL A 107 2.42 1.27 -12.13
N LEU A 108 1.84 0.32 -12.87
CA LEU A 108 0.43 0.39 -13.25
C LEU A 108 -0.54 0.47 -12.05
N PRO A 109 -0.50 -0.46 -11.07
CA PRO A 109 -1.35 -0.36 -9.88
C PRO A 109 -1.06 0.89 -9.06
N ALA A 110 0.20 1.33 -9.00
CA ALA A 110 0.57 2.52 -8.24
C ALA A 110 -0.06 3.80 -8.80
N VAL A 111 0.01 3.97 -10.12
CA VAL A 111 -0.61 5.12 -10.81
C VAL A 111 -2.13 5.09 -10.62
N VAL A 112 -2.76 3.93 -10.75
CA VAL A 112 -4.21 3.77 -10.56
C VAL A 112 -4.60 4.16 -9.13
N ALA A 113 -3.90 3.64 -8.12
CA ALA A 113 -4.16 3.96 -6.72
C ALA A 113 -3.96 5.45 -6.41
N ILE A 114 -2.93 6.09 -6.95
CA ILE A 114 -2.71 7.54 -6.81
C ILE A 114 -3.88 8.33 -7.38
N VAL A 115 -4.32 8.01 -8.60
CA VAL A 115 -5.45 8.71 -9.23
C VAL A 115 -6.73 8.54 -8.39
N LEU A 116 -6.99 7.34 -7.87
CA LEU A 116 -8.11 7.08 -6.98
C LEU A 116 -8.01 7.87 -5.66
N LEU A 117 -6.84 7.93 -5.04
CA LEU A 117 -6.60 8.69 -3.81
C LEU A 117 -6.79 10.21 -3.99
N LEU A 118 -6.44 10.72 -5.17
CA LEU A 118 -6.61 12.13 -5.53
C LEU A 118 -8.03 12.45 -6.01
N THR A 119 -8.87 11.44 -6.27
CA THR A 119 -10.24 11.64 -6.73
C THR A 119 -11.11 12.23 -5.60
N PRO A 120 -11.88 13.31 -5.86
CA PRO A 120 -12.65 14.05 -4.85
C PRO A 120 -13.61 13.17 -4.03
N SER A 121 -14.17 12.13 -4.64
CA SER A 121 -15.08 11.20 -3.98
C SER A 121 -14.43 10.42 -2.83
N VAL A 122 -13.14 10.10 -2.94
CA VAL A 122 -12.40 9.34 -1.92
C VAL A 122 -11.82 10.30 -0.90
N SER A 123 -11.37 11.47 -1.34
CA SER A 123 -10.86 12.52 -0.46
C SER A 123 -11.92 13.06 0.50
N LEU A 124 -13.17 13.20 0.07
CA LEU A 124 -14.28 13.61 0.93
C LEU A 124 -14.72 12.51 1.90
N TYR A 125 -14.67 11.24 1.50
CA TYR A 125 -15.03 10.13 2.37
C TYR A 125 -14.04 9.98 3.52
N LEU A 126 -12.74 9.99 3.23
CA LEU A 126 -11.70 9.91 4.26
C LEU A 126 -11.57 11.19 5.08
N ALA A 127 -12.03 12.36 4.61
CA ALA A 127 -12.06 13.59 5.41
C ALA A 127 -13.29 13.70 6.34
N ARG A 128 -14.37 12.95 6.08
CA ARG A 128 -15.61 13.04 6.86
C ARG A 128 -15.51 12.42 8.25
N ASP A 129 -14.60 11.47 8.45
CA ASP A 129 -14.33 10.86 9.76
C ASP A 129 -13.66 11.84 10.74
N ASP A 130 -12.85 12.79 10.26
CA ASP A 130 -12.21 13.79 11.13
C ASP A 130 -13.21 14.79 11.72
N ALA A 131 -14.23 15.16 10.94
CA ALA A 131 -15.27 16.10 11.38
C ALA A 131 -16.24 15.47 12.40
N GLY A 132 -16.49 14.16 12.33
CA GLY A 132 -17.36 13.47 13.29
C GLY A 132 -16.72 13.24 14.67
N ASP A 133 -15.40 13.35 14.78
CA ASP A 133 -14.67 13.24 16.05
C ASP A 133 -14.67 14.57 16.84
N ASP A 134 -14.66 15.71 16.14
CA ASP A 134 -14.65 17.07 16.69
C ASP A 134 -16.04 17.54 17.19
N GLU A 135 -17.11 16.92 16.69
CA GLU A 135 -18.50 17.23 17.10
C GLU A 135 -18.98 16.45 18.34
N ARG A 136 -18.11 15.63 18.98
CA ARG A 136 -18.46 14.93 20.22
C ARG A 136 -18.29 15.89 21.41
N PRO A 137 -19.37 16.40 22.03
CA PRO A 137 -19.24 17.24 23.22
C PRO A 137 -18.55 16.43 24.32
N GLU A 138 -17.52 17.01 24.94
CA GLU A 138 -16.82 16.41 26.08
C GLU A 138 -17.80 16.37 27.26
N GLU A 139 -18.35 15.17 27.54
CA GLU A 139 -19.20 14.89 28.70
C GLU A 139 -18.38 14.76 30.00
#